data_AF-A0A1M3LSU3-F1
#
_entry.id   AF-A0A1M3LSU3-F1
#
_cell.length_a   1.000
_cell.length_b   1.000
_cell.length_c   1.000
_cell.angle_alpha   90.00
_cell.angle_beta   90.00
_cell.angle_gamma   90.00
#
_symmetry.space_group_name_H-M   'P 1'
#
loop_
_entity.id
_entity.type
_entity.pdbx_description
1 polymer ?
#
loop_
_entity_poly.entity_id
_entity_poly.type
_entity_poly.pdbx_seq_one_letter_code
_entity_poly.pdbx_strand_id
1 'polypeptide(L)'
;MTPADISQRLDQNLGRVDNLVAQYNRSGKGRRDTHKTDVLRAAVVLLHAALEDFIRSHLIISITSFTGDTLDSYGFPTDDKRPQEKIKISELIQYGNEAISDFINKSVRDRIERFETFNNPGDIKKALQKCRFDMNVINRHDFSILSEMISRRHQIVHKADRNENIGGRGNHPTVSIGGTTVDRYIKAVRAFKTLVENTAKVP
;
A
#
# COMPACT_ATOMS: atom_id res chain seq x y z
N MET A 1 -13.10 9.99 -9.27
CA MET A 1 -11.97 10.10 -8.33
C MET A 1 -10.82 10.76 -9.05
N THR A 2 -10.44 11.94 -8.58
CA THR A 2 -9.36 12.77 -9.13
C THR A 2 -8.05 12.56 -8.35
N PRO A 3 -6.89 13.00 -8.86
CA PRO A 3 -5.65 13.02 -8.08
C PRO A 3 -5.77 13.79 -6.75
N ALA A 4 -6.57 14.86 -6.71
CA ALA A 4 -6.82 15.63 -5.50
C ALA A 4 -7.60 14.81 -4.45
N ASP A 5 -8.61 14.03 -4.88
CA ASP A 5 -9.37 13.15 -3.98
C ASP A 5 -8.45 12.08 -3.35
N ILE A 6 -7.53 11.52 -4.15
CA ILE A 6 -6.56 10.51 -3.69
C ILE A 6 -5.63 11.11 -2.63
N SER A 7 -5.11 12.31 -2.89
CA SER A 7 -4.25 13.06 -1.98
C SER A 7 -4.96 13.36 -0.66
N GLN A 8 -6.18 13.91 -0.72
CA GLN A 8 -6.99 14.25 0.44
C GLN A 8 -7.30 13.03 1.30
N ARG A 9 -7.64 11.89 0.68
CA ARG A 9 -7.93 10.65 1.40
C ARG A 9 -6.70 10.12 2.12
N LEU A 10 -5.51 10.22 1.51
CA LEU A 10 -4.28 9.87 2.21
C LEU A 10 -4.04 10.81 3.40
N ASP A 11 -4.21 12.12 3.25
CA ASP A 11 -4.03 13.08 4.35
C ASP A 11 -4.99 12.81 5.52
N GLN A 12 -6.25 12.49 5.24
CA GLN A 12 -7.22 12.07 6.26
C GLN A 12 -6.76 10.83 7.01
N ASN A 13 -6.26 9.80 6.29
CA ASN A 13 -5.75 8.59 6.90
C ASN A 13 -4.47 8.82 7.70
N LEU A 14 -3.58 9.68 7.23
CA LEU A 14 -2.39 10.09 8.01
C LEU A 14 -2.79 10.83 9.28
N GLY A 15 -3.82 11.68 9.25
CA GLY A 15 -4.37 12.32 10.45
C GLY A 15 -4.91 11.31 11.47
N ARG A 16 -5.50 10.20 11.01
CA ARG A 16 -5.92 9.09 11.88
C ARG A 16 -4.72 8.38 12.53
N VAL A 17 -3.64 8.17 11.78
CA VAL A 17 -2.38 7.60 12.31
C VAL A 17 -1.74 8.54 13.32
N ASP A 18 -1.66 9.84 13.02
CA ASP A 18 -1.16 10.88 13.93
C ASP A 18 -1.96 10.90 15.24
N ASN A 19 -3.29 10.76 15.17
CA ASN A 19 -4.13 10.64 16.37
C ASN A 19 -3.77 9.41 17.21
N LEU A 20 -3.53 8.24 16.60
CA LEU A 20 -3.09 7.05 17.34
C LEU A 20 -1.75 7.28 18.06
N VAL A 21 -0.79 7.90 17.39
CA VAL A 21 0.50 8.25 18.00
C VAL A 21 0.33 9.29 19.12
N ALA A 22 -0.55 10.27 18.94
CA ALA A 22 -0.87 11.26 19.97
C ALA A 22 -1.50 10.62 21.21
N GLN A 23 -2.43 9.68 21.04
CA GLN A 23 -3.04 8.92 22.14
C GLN A 23 -2.02 8.08 22.89
N TYR A 24 -1.10 7.44 22.16
CA TYR A 24 0.07 6.83 22.77
C TYR A 24 0.82 7.88 23.59
N ASN A 25 1.25 9.00 23.02
CA ASN A 25 2.08 10.00 23.72
C ASN A 25 1.44 10.57 24.99
N ARG A 26 0.11 10.73 25.05
CA ARG A 26 -0.63 11.21 26.24
C ARG A 26 -0.53 10.28 27.46
N SER A 27 -0.15 9.01 27.29
CA SER A 27 -0.12 8.00 28.35
C SER A 27 1.08 8.07 29.31
N GLY A 28 1.82 9.18 29.38
CA GLY A 28 2.94 9.43 30.32
C GLY A 28 4.35 9.07 29.82
N LYS A 29 5.42 9.58 30.45
CA LYS A 29 6.83 9.35 30.04
C LYS A 29 7.38 8.03 30.62
N GLY A 30 8.28 7.33 29.88
CA GLY A 30 8.97 6.11 30.35
C GLY A 30 8.78 4.89 29.43
N ARG A 31 9.45 3.77 29.75
CA ARG A 31 9.27 2.47 29.07
C ARG A 31 7.88 1.94 29.41
N ARG A 32 7.05 1.69 28.39
CA ARG A 32 5.65 1.31 28.56
C ARG A 32 5.46 -0.19 28.40
N ASP A 33 4.43 -0.69 29.07
CA ASP A 33 3.96 -2.06 28.91
C ASP A 33 3.52 -2.33 27.46
N THR A 34 3.66 -3.58 27.03
CA THR A 34 3.40 -4.04 25.67
C THR A 34 1.99 -3.66 25.22
N HIS A 35 0.99 -3.81 26.08
CA HIS A 35 -0.41 -3.43 25.79
C HIS A 35 -0.57 -1.96 25.42
N LYS A 36 0.20 -1.05 26.03
CA LYS A 36 0.17 0.38 25.71
C LYS A 36 0.87 0.67 24.37
N THR A 37 1.80 -0.18 23.95
CA THR A 37 2.48 -0.08 22.65
C THR A 37 1.68 -0.67 21.48
N ASP A 38 0.60 -1.42 21.73
CA ASP A 38 -0.23 -1.99 20.66
C ASP A 38 -0.95 -0.92 19.83
N VAL A 39 -1.21 0.26 20.43
CA VAL A 39 -1.69 1.45 19.69
C VAL A 39 -0.71 1.84 18.57
N LEU A 40 0.60 1.71 18.81
CA LEU A 40 1.62 1.98 17.79
C LEU A 40 1.67 0.89 16.71
N ARG A 41 1.42 -0.38 17.07
CA ARG A 41 1.31 -1.47 16.09
C ARG A 41 0.11 -1.27 15.18
N ALA A 42 -1.04 -0.91 15.76
CA ALA A 42 -2.23 -0.54 15.01
C ALA A 42 -1.97 0.66 14.10
N ALA A 43 -1.23 1.67 14.58
CA ALA A 43 -0.80 2.81 13.78
C ALA A 43 0.04 2.39 12.56
N VAL A 44 0.99 1.46 12.72
CA VAL A 44 1.79 0.93 11.60
C VAL A 44 0.93 0.20 10.57
N VAL A 45 -0.01 -0.65 11.02
CA VAL A 45 -0.91 -1.37 10.11
C VAL A 45 -1.81 -0.41 9.34
N LEU A 46 -2.40 0.59 10.01
CA LEU A 46 -3.22 1.61 9.37
C LEU A 46 -2.40 2.48 8.40
N LEU A 47 -1.18 2.86 8.78
CA LEU A 47 -0.28 3.64 7.92
C LEU A 47 0.06 2.89 6.63
N HIS A 48 0.34 1.60 6.74
CA HIS A 48 0.59 0.77 5.56
C HIS A 48 -0.67 0.62 4.69
N ALA A 49 -1.84 0.38 5.29
CA ALA A 49 -3.10 0.31 4.54
C ALA A 49 -3.41 1.62 3.80
N ALA A 50 -3.11 2.77 4.42
CA ALA A 50 -3.25 4.08 3.79
C ALA A 50 -2.31 4.27 2.59
N LEU A 51 -1.06 3.80 2.71
CA LEU A 51 -0.11 3.80 1.59
C LEU A 51 -0.59 2.89 0.44
N GLU A 52 -1.06 1.68 0.73
CA GLU A 52 -1.56 0.77 -0.30
C GLU A 52 -2.78 1.36 -1.01
N ASP A 53 -3.71 1.93 -0.26
CA ASP A 53 -4.91 2.58 -0.80
C ASP A 53 -4.57 3.79 -1.69
N PHE A 54 -3.55 4.58 -1.32
CA PHE A 54 -3.03 5.66 -2.14
C PHE A 54 -2.49 5.16 -3.49
N ILE A 55 -1.61 4.15 -3.48
CA ILE A 55 -1.02 3.58 -4.70
C ILE A 55 -2.08 2.90 -5.57
N ARG A 56 -3.00 2.15 -4.94
CA ARG A 56 -4.10 1.46 -5.62
C ARG A 56 -5.01 2.43 -6.37
N SER A 57 -5.34 3.55 -5.76
CA SER A 57 -6.16 4.56 -6.46
C SER A 57 -5.43 5.21 -7.62
N HIS A 58 -4.12 5.42 -7.53
CA HIS A 58 -3.34 5.87 -8.68
C HIS A 58 -3.38 4.86 -9.84
N LEU A 59 -3.33 3.56 -9.56
CA LEU A 59 -3.52 2.52 -10.57
C LEU A 59 -4.91 2.58 -11.19
N ILE A 60 -5.97 2.68 -10.37
CA ILE A 60 -7.36 2.70 -10.84
C ILE A 60 -7.64 3.89 -11.77
N ILE A 61 -7.14 5.09 -11.45
CA ILE A 61 -7.35 6.25 -12.32
C ILE A 61 -6.49 6.22 -13.59
N SER A 62 -5.48 5.34 -13.64
CA SER A 62 -4.55 5.23 -14.77
C SER A 62 -4.91 4.09 -15.73
N ILE A 63 -5.97 3.32 -15.47
CA ILE A 63 -6.38 2.17 -16.31
C ILE A 63 -6.53 2.56 -17.78
N THR A 64 -7.14 3.71 -18.06
CA THR A 64 -7.34 4.22 -19.43
C THR A 64 -6.05 4.57 -20.17
N SER A 65 -4.92 4.62 -19.46
CA SER A 65 -3.59 4.92 -20.01
C SER A 65 -2.66 3.69 -20.01
N PHE A 66 -3.16 2.51 -19.63
CA PHE A 66 -2.36 1.29 -19.68
C PHE A 66 -2.13 0.84 -21.13
N THR A 67 -0.92 0.37 -21.41
CA THR A 67 -0.57 -0.28 -22.68
C THR A 67 -1.11 -1.69 -22.75
N GLY A 68 -1.16 -2.27 -23.97
CA GLY A 68 -1.52 -3.67 -24.21
C GLY A 68 -0.81 -4.63 -23.24
N ASP A 69 0.52 -4.58 -23.19
CA ASP A 69 1.31 -5.42 -22.27
C ASP A 69 0.91 -5.28 -20.78
N THR A 70 0.52 -4.09 -20.35
CA THR A 70 0.08 -3.85 -18.98
C THR A 70 -1.31 -4.43 -18.75
N LEU A 71 -2.22 -4.28 -19.71
CA LEU A 71 -3.57 -4.86 -19.67
C LEU A 71 -3.51 -6.39 -19.69
N ASP A 72 -2.65 -6.97 -20.52
CA ASP A 72 -2.44 -8.42 -20.62
C ASP A 72 -2.01 -9.03 -19.28
N SER A 73 -1.23 -8.28 -18.48
CA SER A 73 -0.83 -8.72 -17.13
C SER A 73 -2.00 -8.89 -16.15
N TYR A 74 -3.14 -8.25 -16.41
CA TYR A 74 -4.36 -8.43 -15.61
C TYR A 74 -5.22 -9.59 -16.11
N GLY A 75 -5.14 -9.94 -17.40
CA GLY A 75 -5.89 -11.05 -17.98
C GLY A 75 -7.42 -10.87 -17.93
N PHE A 76 -8.15 -11.94 -18.23
CA PHE A 76 -9.60 -11.95 -18.21
C PHE A 76 -10.16 -12.04 -16.77
N PRO A 77 -11.35 -11.48 -16.49
CA PRO A 77 -12.00 -11.57 -15.18
C PRO A 77 -12.13 -12.99 -14.65
N THR A 78 -11.64 -13.19 -13.43
CA THR A 78 -11.78 -14.42 -12.66
C THR A 78 -11.65 -14.10 -11.16
N ASP A 79 -12.24 -14.94 -10.32
CA ASP A 79 -12.07 -14.89 -8.87
C ASP A 79 -10.72 -15.47 -8.41
N ASP A 80 -9.93 -16.03 -9.33
CA ASP A 80 -8.60 -16.55 -9.03
C ASP A 80 -7.54 -15.46 -8.96
N LYS A 81 -6.61 -15.63 -8.01
CA LYS A 81 -5.43 -14.76 -7.89
C LYS A 81 -4.53 -14.81 -9.14
N ARG A 82 -4.56 -15.88 -9.93
CA ARG A 82 -3.81 -15.98 -11.18
C ARG A 82 -4.63 -15.40 -12.34
N PRO A 83 -4.05 -14.55 -13.21
CA PRO A 83 -4.76 -14.03 -14.39
C PRO A 83 -5.18 -15.18 -15.31
N GLN A 84 -6.40 -15.12 -15.84
CA GLN A 84 -6.85 -16.07 -16.86
C GLN A 84 -6.45 -15.54 -18.24
N GLU A 85 -5.61 -16.28 -18.95
CA GLU A 85 -5.12 -15.91 -20.29
C GLU A 85 -5.89 -16.61 -21.42
N LYS A 86 -6.57 -17.72 -21.12
CA LYS A 86 -7.33 -18.52 -22.10
C LYS A 86 -8.80 -18.52 -21.72
N ILE A 87 -9.64 -18.09 -22.65
CA ILE A 87 -11.11 -18.01 -22.47
C ILE A 87 -11.83 -18.80 -23.56
N LYS A 88 -13.03 -19.27 -23.25
CA LYS A 88 -13.94 -19.85 -24.26
C LYS A 88 -14.88 -18.78 -24.78
N ILE A 89 -15.27 -18.86 -26.06
CA ILE A 89 -16.23 -17.93 -26.67
C ILE A 89 -17.56 -17.90 -25.89
N SER A 90 -18.01 -19.04 -25.37
CA SER A 90 -19.23 -19.11 -24.54
C SER A 90 -19.17 -18.27 -23.27
N GLU A 91 -17.97 -18.02 -22.72
CA GLU A 91 -17.78 -17.21 -21.51
C GLU A 91 -18.01 -15.70 -21.78
N LEU A 92 -18.00 -15.28 -23.05
CA LEU A 92 -18.27 -13.89 -23.44
C LEU A 92 -19.76 -13.53 -23.38
N ILE A 93 -20.66 -14.52 -23.39
CA ILE A 93 -22.12 -14.29 -23.40
C ILE A 93 -22.55 -13.44 -22.19
N GLN A 94 -21.92 -13.64 -21.03
CA GLN A 94 -22.25 -12.88 -19.81
C GLN A 94 -21.90 -11.38 -19.88
N TYR A 95 -21.04 -10.98 -20.83
CA TYR A 95 -20.61 -9.60 -21.04
C TYR A 95 -21.16 -8.98 -22.34
N GLY A 96 -22.03 -9.71 -23.07
CA GLY A 96 -22.43 -9.34 -24.44
C GLY A 96 -23.18 -8.01 -24.58
N ASN A 97 -23.69 -7.45 -23.48
CA ASN A 97 -24.36 -6.14 -23.46
C ASN A 97 -23.48 -5.00 -22.93
N GLU A 98 -22.24 -5.29 -22.50
CA GLU A 98 -21.30 -4.28 -21.99
C GLU A 98 -20.45 -3.70 -23.14
N ALA A 99 -20.17 -2.40 -23.11
CA ALA A 99 -19.16 -1.83 -23.98
C ALA A 99 -17.78 -2.41 -23.62
N ILE A 100 -16.96 -2.71 -24.62
CA ILE A 100 -15.62 -3.28 -24.41
C ILE A 100 -14.78 -2.40 -23.46
N SER A 101 -14.90 -1.08 -23.55
CA SER A 101 -14.22 -0.14 -22.66
C SER A 101 -14.65 -0.29 -21.20
N ASP A 102 -15.94 -0.50 -20.96
CA ASP A 102 -16.49 -0.63 -19.61
C ASP A 102 -16.09 -1.97 -19.00
N PHE A 103 -16.17 -3.02 -19.81
CA PHE A 103 -15.68 -4.35 -19.48
C PHE A 103 -14.20 -4.30 -19.06
N ILE A 104 -13.31 -3.72 -19.89
CA ILE A 104 -11.88 -3.61 -19.56
C ILE A 104 -11.67 -2.84 -18.26
N ASN A 105 -12.30 -1.67 -18.12
CA ASN A 105 -12.16 -0.83 -16.92
C ASN A 105 -12.60 -1.56 -15.64
N LYS A 106 -13.76 -2.22 -15.69
CA LYS A 106 -14.29 -3.00 -14.56
C LYS A 106 -13.39 -4.18 -14.23
N SER A 107 -13.00 -4.95 -15.24
CA SER A 107 -12.12 -6.13 -15.10
C SER A 107 -10.80 -5.79 -14.42
N VAL A 108 -10.12 -4.75 -14.91
CA VAL A 108 -8.82 -4.33 -14.37
C VAL A 108 -8.99 -3.70 -12.99
N ARG A 109 -10.03 -2.88 -12.77
CA ARG A 109 -10.33 -2.30 -11.44
C ARG A 109 -10.55 -3.38 -10.40
N ASP A 110 -11.44 -4.34 -10.66
CA ASP A 110 -11.76 -5.42 -9.72
C ASP A 110 -10.51 -6.21 -9.36
N ARG A 111 -9.63 -6.44 -10.33
CA ARG A 111 -8.36 -7.14 -10.12
C ARG A 111 -7.37 -6.35 -9.27
N ILE A 112 -7.23 -5.05 -9.53
CA ILE A 112 -6.43 -4.14 -8.70
C ILE A 112 -6.96 -4.09 -7.26
N GLU A 113 -8.28 -4.04 -7.08
CA GLU A 113 -8.89 -3.99 -5.74
C GLU A 113 -8.70 -5.28 -4.95
N ARG A 114 -8.83 -6.44 -5.60
CA ARG A 114 -8.78 -7.73 -4.93
C ARG A 114 -7.36 -8.26 -4.72
N PHE A 115 -6.46 -8.03 -5.66
CA PHE A 115 -5.19 -8.78 -5.71
C PHE A 115 -3.92 -7.94 -5.71
N GLU A 116 -3.97 -6.63 -6.01
CA GLU A 116 -2.78 -5.78 -5.92
C GLU A 116 -2.47 -5.44 -4.45
N THR A 117 -1.28 -5.87 -4.02
CA THR A 117 -0.74 -5.67 -2.66
C THR A 117 0.70 -5.19 -2.77
N PHE A 118 1.17 -4.35 -1.85
CA PHE A 118 2.48 -3.72 -1.95
C PHE A 118 3.37 -4.17 -0.80
N ASN A 119 4.02 -5.32 -0.96
CA ASN A 119 4.77 -5.98 0.10
C ASN A 119 6.25 -5.56 0.15
N ASN A 120 6.72 -4.82 -0.84
CA ASN A 120 8.07 -4.27 -0.84
C ASN A 120 8.13 -3.02 -1.74
N PRO A 121 9.19 -2.20 -1.63
CA PRO A 121 9.36 -1.03 -2.50
C PRO A 121 9.40 -1.36 -4.00
N GLY A 122 9.82 -2.56 -4.40
CA GLY A 122 9.79 -3.00 -5.79
C GLY A 122 8.37 -3.11 -6.34
N ASP A 123 7.41 -3.60 -5.55
CA ASP A 123 5.99 -3.64 -5.91
C ASP A 123 5.45 -2.22 -6.14
N ILE A 124 5.82 -1.28 -5.26
CA ILE A 124 5.47 0.15 -5.38
C ILE A 124 6.02 0.73 -6.68
N LYS A 125 7.30 0.50 -6.98
CA LYS A 125 7.95 0.99 -8.21
C LYS A 125 7.28 0.43 -9.46
N LYS A 126 6.94 -0.87 -9.47
CA LYS A 126 6.20 -1.50 -10.58
C LYS A 126 4.83 -0.85 -10.77
N ALA A 127 4.10 -0.57 -9.69
CA ALA A 127 2.82 0.12 -9.76
C ALA A 127 2.94 1.54 -10.33
N LEU A 128 3.92 2.31 -9.88
CA LEU A 128 4.19 3.65 -10.42
C LEU A 128 4.61 3.60 -11.89
N GLN A 129 5.37 2.59 -12.31
CA GLN A 129 5.71 2.36 -13.70
C GLN A 129 4.46 2.06 -14.56
N LYS A 130 3.55 1.21 -14.09
CA LYS A 130 2.25 0.95 -14.76
C LYS A 130 1.45 2.26 -14.91
N CYS A 131 1.50 3.14 -13.92
CA CYS A 131 0.88 4.46 -13.92
C CYS A 131 1.62 5.52 -14.76
N ARG A 132 2.72 5.14 -15.43
CA ARG A 132 3.53 6.00 -16.31
C ARG A 132 4.28 7.13 -15.59
N PHE A 133 4.58 7.01 -14.30
CA PHE A 133 5.41 8.01 -13.61
C PHE A 133 6.86 7.98 -14.12
N ASP A 134 7.54 9.13 -14.12
CA ASP A 134 8.97 9.21 -14.49
C ASP A 134 9.86 8.42 -13.52
N MET A 135 10.28 7.25 -13.97
CA MET A 135 11.08 6.33 -13.17
C MET A 135 12.49 6.86 -12.87
N ASN A 136 13.00 7.86 -13.59
CA ASN A 136 14.28 8.50 -13.24
C ASN A 136 14.17 9.32 -11.95
N VAL A 137 13.02 9.94 -11.70
CA VAL A 137 12.73 10.64 -10.44
C VAL A 137 12.49 9.62 -9.34
N ILE A 138 11.62 8.63 -9.59
CA ILE A 138 11.26 7.61 -8.60
C ILE A 138 12.48 6.81 -8.15
N ASN A 139 13.36 6.39 -9.05
CA ASN A 139 14.52 5.56 -8.70
C ASN A 139 15.57 6.27 -7.86
N ARG A 140 15.60 7.61 -7.84
CA ARG A 140 16.51 8.40 -7.01
C ARG A 140 16.02 8.59 -5.57
N HIS A 141 14.73 8.30 -5.30
CA HIS A 141 14.18 8.41 -3.96
C HIS A 141 14.66 7.25 -3.07
N ASP A 142 14.96 7.54 -1.80
CA ASP A 142 15.30 6.52 -0.82
C ASP A 142 14.04 5.85 -0.25
N PHE A 143 13.90 4.54 -0.49
CA PHE A 143 12.78 3.73 0.00
C PHE A 143 13.13 2.94 1.26
N SER A 144 14.30 3.14 1.88
CA SER A 144 14.77 2.38 3.04
C SER A 144 13.74 2.37 4.18
N ILE A 145 13.26 3.55 4.58
CA ILE A 145 12.30 3.71 5.68
C ILE A 145 10.91 3.11 5.33
N LEU A 146 10.49 3.22 4.07
CA LEU A 146 9.26 2.55 3.62
C LEU A 146 9.40 1.03 3.67
N SER A 147 10.55 0.50 3.24
CA SER A 147 10.87 -0.92 3.32
C SER A 147 10.81 -1.43 4.77
N GLU A 148 11.41 -0.70 5.70
CA GLU A 148 11.33 -1.01 7.13
C GLU A 148 9.89 -1.01 7.64
N MET A 149 9.09 0.01 7.28
CA MET A 149 7.69 0.10 7.68
C MET A 149 6.86 -1.09 7.17
N ILE A 150 7.06 -1.47 5.90
CA ILE A 150 6.35 -2.60 5.29
C ILE A 150 6.76 -3.92 5.96
N SER A 151 8.06 -4.14 6.15
CA SER A 151 8.57 -5.31 6.89
C SER A 151 8.02 -5.37 8.31
N ARG A 152 7.94 -4.22 8.99
CA ARG A 152 7.35 -4.11 10.32
C ARG A 152 5.87 -4.48 10.32
N ARG A 153 5.10 -4.05 9.31
CA ARG A 153 3.70 -4.47 9.12
C ARG A 153 3.59 -5.98 8.98
N HIS A 154 4.45 -6.63 8.20
CA HIS A 154 4.40 -8.09 8.03
C HIS A 154 4.68 -8.83 9.34
N GLN A 155 5.66 -8.36 10.13
CA GLN A 155 5.93 -8.93 11.44
C GLN A 155 4.71 -8.82 12.37
N ILE A 156 4.06 -7.66 12.40
CA ILE A 156 2.86 -7.43 13.23
C ILE A 156 1.71 -8.34 12.78
N VAL A 157 1.38 -8.34 11.49
CA VAL A 157 0.17 -9.01 10.98
C VAL A 157 0.32 -10.51 10.86
N HIS A 158 1.49 -11.02 10.41
CA HIS A 158 1.66 -12.45 10.16
C HIS A 158 2.31 -13.21 11.32
N LYS A 159 3.09 -12.52 12.15
CA LYS A 159 3.79 -13.15 13.29
C LYS A 159 3.33 -12.62 14.65
N ALA A 160 2.22 -11.87 14.71
CA ALA A 160 1.71 -11.25 15.94
C ALA A 160 2.77 -10.42 16.69
N ASP A 161 3.70 -9.83 15.93
CA ASP A 161 4.87 -9.10 16.43
C ASP A 161 5.77 -9.84 17.42
N ARG A 162 5.76 -11.19 17.38
CA ARG A 162 6.57 -12.03 18.27
C ARG A 162 8.06 -11.77 18.06
N ASN A 163 8.80 -11.71 19.17
CA ASN A 163 10.24 -11.66 19.18
C ASN A 163 10.77 -13.10 19.21
N GLU A 164 11.49 -13.51 18.17
CA GLU A 164 12.02 -14.88 18.04
C GLU A 164 13.31 -15.09 18.86
N ASN A 165 13.95 -14.02 19.35
CA ASN A 165 15.18 -14.07 20.14
C ASN A 165 14.92 -14.24 21.65
N ILE A 166 14.07 -15.21 22.01
CA ILE A 166 13.72 -15.51 23.41
C ILE A 166 14.81 -16.39 24.01
N GLY A 167 15.84 -15.78 24.62
CA GLY A 167 16.93 -16.54 25.25
C GLY A 167 17.76 -15.80 26.31
N GLY A 168 17.61 -14.47 26.44
CA GLY A 168 18.35 -13.65 27.40
C GLY A 168 17.46 -13.02 28.48
N ARG A 169 18.00 -12.84 29.70
CA ARG A 169 17.36 -12.02 30.75
C ARG A 169 17.06 -10.62 30.20
N GLY A 170 15.79 -10.24 30.17
CA GLY A 170 15.33 -8.91 29.71
C GLY A 170 14.67 -8.85 28.33
N ASN A 171 14.57 -9.98 27.62
CA ASN A 171 13.87 -10.04 26.33
C ASN A 171 12.35 -10.18 26.51
N HIS A 172 11.58 -9.24 25.96
CA HIS A 172 10.13 -9.34 25.93
C HIS A 172 9.65 -10.25 24.79
N PRO A 173 8.47 -10.90 24.93
CA PRO A 173 7.89 -11.77 23.90
C PRO A 173 7.54 -11.06 22.59
N THR A 174 7.44 -9.72 22.62
CA THR A 174 7.09 -8.87 21.47
C THR A 174 8.22 -7.91 21.14
N VAL A 175 8.44 -7.63 19.85
CA VAL A 175 9.48 -6.71 19.40
C VAL A 175 9.14 -5.27 19.80
N SER A 176 10.11 -4.53 20.33
CA SER A 176 9.92 -3.14 20.78
C SER A 176 9.55 -2.20 19.63
N ILE A 177 8.65 -1.24 19.90
CA ILE A 177 8.31 -0.15 18.99
C ILE A 177 8.18 1.15 19.79
N GLY A 178 8.75 2.23 19.24
CA GLY A 178 8.71 3.57 19.85
C GLY A 178 7.90 4.55 19.00
N GLY A 179 7.33 5.57 19.65
CA GLY A 179 6.61 6.64 18.94
C GLY A 179 7.48 7.33 17.89
N THR A 180 8.75 7.58 18.21
CA THR A 180 9.73 8.16 17.28
C THR A 180 9.96 7.32 16.03
N THR A 181 9.90 5.98 16.15
CA THR A 181 10.00 5.07 15.01
C THR A 181 8.77 5.20 14.11
N VAL A 182 7.57 5.26 14.69
CA VAL A 182 6.33 5.43 13.92
C VAL A 182 6.28 6.82 13.28
N ASP A 183 6.70 7.88 13.98
CA ASP A 183 6.83 9.23 13.42
C ASP A 183 7.74 9.26 12.20
N ARG A 184 8.84 8.50 12.22
CA ARG A 184 9.74 8.36 11.07
C ARG A 184 9.03 7.69 9.88
N TYR A 185 8.24 6.65 10.13
CA TYR A 185 7.43 6.01 9.08
C TYR A 185 6.38 6.97 8.49
N ILE A 186 5.67 7.72 9.33
CA ILE A 186 4.69 8.72 8.89
C ILE A 186 5.36 9.76 7.98
N LYS A 187 6.52 10.29 8.39
CA LYS A 187 7.29 11.25 7.59
C LYS A 187 7.71 10.66 6.25
N ALA A 188 8.10 9.39 6.19
CA ALA A 188 8.45 8.72 4.94
C ALA A 188 7.25 8.59 4.00
N VAL A 189 6.06 8.24 4.51
CA VAL A 189 4.83 8.19 3.69
C VAL A 189 4.45 9.58 3.18
N ARG A 190 4.58 10.62 4.01
CA ARG A 190 4.36 12.01 3.59
C ARG A 190 5.34 12.44 2.50
N ALA A 191 6.63 12.14 2.66
CA ALA A 191 7.65 12.44 1.67
C ALA A 191 7.39 11.69 0.35
N PHE A 192 6.96 10.43 0.41
CA PHE A 192 6.58 9.64 -0.75
C PHE A 192 5.34 10.21 -1.45
N LYS A 193 4.31 10.64 -0.71
CA LYS A 193 3.15 11.35 -1.27
C LYS A 193 3.60 12.56 -2.09
N THR A 194 4.41 13.44 -1.49
CA THR A 194 4.94 14.63 -2.16
C THR A 194 5.79 14.28 -3.39
N LEU A 195 6.58 13.21 -3.33
CA LEU A 195 7.32 12.71 -4.49
C LEU A 195 6.36 12.36 -5.63
N VAL A 196 5.33 11.55 -5.37
CA VAL A 196 4.37 11.12 -6.40
C VAL A 196 3.59 12.30 -6.98
N GLU A 197 3.16 13.25 -6.13
CA GLU A 197 2.44 14.45 -6.57
C GLU A 197 3.29 15.37 -7.47
N ASN A 198 4.59 15.44 -7.21
CA ASN A 198 5.53 16.27 -7.98
C ASN A 198 6.17 15.54 -9.17
N THR A 199 5.96 14.22 -9.30
CA THR A 199 6.52 13.44 -10.39
C THR A 199 5.58 13.50 -11.59
N ALA A 200 6.08 14.00 -12.72
CA ALA A 200 5.33 14.03 -13.96
C ALA A 200 5.04 12.61 -14.46
N LYS A 201 3.91 12.45 -15.14
CA LYS A 201 3.63 11.26 -15.95
C LYS A 201 4.27 11.42 -17.33
N VAL A 202 4.98 10.39 -17.76
CA VAL A 202 5.57 10.28 -19.10
C VAL A 202 4.47 9.79 -20.06
N PRO A 203 4.43 10.29 -21.31
CA PRO A 203 3.48 9.78 -22.32
C PRO A 203 3.60 8.27 -22.58
#